data_AF-A0AAQ3K2Q6-F1
#
_entry.id   AF-A0AAQ3K2Q6-F1
#
_cell.length_a   1.000
_cell.length_b   1.000
_cell.length_c   1.000
_cell.angle_alpha   90.00
_cell.angle_beta   90.00
_cell.angle_gamma   90.00
#
_symmetry.space_group_name_H-M   'P 1'
#
loop_
_entity.id
_entity.type
_entity.pdbx_description
1 polymer ?
#
loop_
_entity_poly.entity_id
_entity_poly.type
_entity_poly.pdbx_seq_one_letter_code
_entity_poly.pdbx_strand_id
1 'polypeptide(L)'
;MLKHFTKGKELIRPVVTRFNTAYLTLGCLFDNRNTLRTMFASNQWKHSRFVGIPDRKYVERIFMDSRFWASVNSCLKAAYPLIKVLRMVDSDEKPAMGGLYL
;
A
#
# COMPACT_ATOMS: atom_id res chain seq x y z
N MET A 1 7.36 3.68 16.15
CA MET A 1 7.28 4.88 15.29
C MET A 1 6.26 4.68 14.18
N LEU A 2 6.51 3.87 13.15
CA LEU A 2 5.57 3.67 12.03
C LEU A 2 4.12 3.35 12.47
N LYS A 3 3.94 2.32 13.31
CA LYS A 3 2.62 1.94 13.85
C LYS A 3 1.93 3.04 14.67
N HIS A 4 2.69 3.91 15.33
CA HIS A 4 2.13 5.02 16.11
C HIS A 4 1.52 6.07 15.18
N PHE A 5 2.26 6.46 14.14
CA PHE A 5 1.77 7.44 13.17
C PHE A 5 0.63 6.86 12.33
N THR A 6 0.74 5.63 11.82
CA THR A 6 -0.33 4.99 11.03
C THR A 6 -1.56 4.56 11.86
N LYS A 7 -1.65 4.91 13.15
CA LYS A 7 -2.72 4.49 14.06
C LYS A 7 -2.96 2.97 14.05
N GLY A 8 -1.87 2.20 14.01
CA GLY A 8 -1.91 0.75 13.96
C GLY A 8 -2.25 0.15 12.59
N LYS A 9 -2.53 0.96 11.56
CA LYS A 9 -2.77 0.45 10.21
C LYS A 9 -1.49 -0.14 9.63
N GLU A 10 -1.59 -1.38 9.14
CA GLU A 10 -0.51 -2.03 8.41
C GLU A 10 -0.43 -1.50 6.98
N LEU A 11 0.79 -1.16 6.55
CA LEU A 11 1.05 -0.71 5.19
C LEU A 11 1.20 -1.87 4.21
N ILE A 12 1.72 -3.00 4.70
CA ILE A 12 1.86 -4.23 3.91
C ILE A 12 0.63 -5.06 4.17
N ARG A 13 -0.08 -5.45 3.10
CA ARG A 13 -1.20 -6.41 3.18
C ARG A 13 -0.82 -7.66 2.41
N PRO A 14 -0.35 -8.72 3.09
CA PRO A 14 -0.03 -9.99 2.45
C PRO A 14 -1.27 -10.58 1.76
N VAL A 15 -1.14 -11.00 0.51
CA VAL A 15 -2.18 -11.74 -0.26
C VAL A 15 -1.52 -12.92 -0.97
N VAL A 16 -2.30 -13.95 -1.27
CA VAL A 16 -1.87 -15.18 -1.94
C VAL A 16 -1.11 -14.92 -3.25
N THR A 17 -1.48 -13.86 -4.00
CA THR A 17 -0.76 -13.45 -5.21
C THR A 17 0.16 -12.24 -4.96
N ARG A 18 1.40 -12.33 -5.46
CA ARG A 18 2.42 -11.27 -5.32
C ARG A 18 1.95 -9.95 -5.95
N PHE A 19 1.12 -10.00 -6.99
CA PHE A 19 0.53 -8.83 -7.66
C PHE A 19 -0.52 -8.13 -6.78
N ASN A 20 -1.47 -8.88 -6.21
CA ASN A 20 -2.48 -8.29 -5.30
C ASN A 20 -1.82 -7.71 -4.04
N THR A 21 -0.76 -8.36 -3.53
CA THR A 21 0.03 -7.86 -2.40
C THR A 21 0.65 -6.49 -2.70
N ALA A 22 1.29 -6.33 -3.86
CA ALA A 22 1.91 -5.07 -4.27
C ALA A 22 0.87 -3.96 -4.45
N TYR A 23 -0.25 -4.26 -5.12
CA TYR A 23 -1.34 -3.31 -5.32
C TYR A 23 -1.94 -2.82 -4.00
N LEU A 24 -2.29 -3.74 -3.09
CA LEU A 24 -2.86 -3.38 -1.79
C LEU A 24 -1.86 -2.63 -0.91
N THR A 25 -0.58 -2.97 -1.00
CA THR A 25 0.49 -2.27 -0.27
C THR A 25 0.63 -0.84 -0.77
N LEU A 26 0.67 -0.61 -2.09
CA LEU A 26 0.68 0.73 -2.67
C LEU A 26 -0.58 1.52 -2.32
N GLY A 27 -1.75 0.87 -2.30
CA GLY A 27 -3.01 1.49 -1.89
C GLY A 27 -2.96 1.96 -0.44
N CYS A 28 -2.53 1.09 0.48
CA CYS A 28 -2.37 1.44 1.89
C CYS A 28 -1.34 2.56 2.10
N LEU A 29 -0.25 2.55 1.34
CA LEU A 29 0.77 3.59 1.37
C LEU A 29 0.18 4.94 0.95
N PHE A 30 -0.58 4.96 -0.15
CA PHE A 30 -1.22 6.15 -0.69
C PHE A 30 -2.32 6.73 0.23
N ASP A 31 -3.12 5.86 0.83
CA ASP A 31 -4.18 6.23 1.78
C ASP A 31 -3.60 6.87 3.05
N ASN A 32 -2.43 6.40 3.49
CA ASN A 32 -1.74 6.92 4.67
C ASN A 32 -0.69 8.00 4.35
N ARG A 33 -0.64 8.51 3.11
CA ARG A 33 0.43 9.42 2.67
C ARG A 33 0.59 10.66 3.57
N ASN A 34 -0.50 11.28 3.99
CA ASN A 34 -0.45 12.50 4.81
C ASN A 34 0.13 12.19 6.19
N THR A 35 -0.31 11.08 6.78
CA THR A 35 0.21 10.56 8.04
C THR A 35 1.70 10.28 7.97
N LEU A 36 2.17 9.68 6.87
CA LEU A 36 3.58 9.40 6.64
C LEU A 36 4.37 10.71 6.47
N ARG A 37 3.86 11.69 5.72
CA ARG A 37 4.49 13.02 5.62
C ARG A 37 4.63 13.68 6.99
N THR A 38 3.60 13.63 7.84
CA THR A 38 3.69 14.13 9.21
C THR A 38 4.72 13.37 10.04
N MET A 39 4.80 12.04 9.90
CA MET A 39 5.84 11.23 10.55
C MET A 39 7.24 11.70 10.17
N PHE A 40 7.53 11.81 8.88
CA PHE A 40 8.85 12.22 8.37
C PHE A 40 9.19 13.68 8.71
N ALA A 41 8.20 14.55 8.92
CA ALA A 41 8.42 15.93 9.38
C ALA A 41 8.64 16.04 10.91
N SER A 42 8.28 15.00 11.68
CA SER A 42 8.26 15.06 13.15
C SER A 42 9.65 15.10 13.78
N ASN A 43 9.76 15.71 14.97
CA ASN A 43 10.98 15.66 15.77
C ASN A 43 11.36 14.23 16.19
N GLN A 44 10.37 13.34 16.39
CA GLN A 44 10.62 11.93 16.67
C GLN A 44 11.40 11.25 15.55
N TRP A 45 11.08 11.56 14.29
CA TRP A 45 11.83 11.07 13.14
C TRP A 45 13.21 11.72 13.04
N LYS A 46 13.30 13.04 13.30
CA LYS A 46 14.56 13.79 13.29
C LYS A 46 15.60 13.26 14.28
N HIS A 47 15.15 12.86 15.46
CA HIS A 47 15.98 12.29 16.54
C HIS A 47 15.88 10.76 16.63
N SER A 48 15.39 10.11 15.58
CA SER A 48 15.28 8.65 15.55
C SER A 48 16.65 7.98 15.49
N ARG A 49 16.70 6.68 15.79
CA ARG A 49 17.90 5.83 15.58
C ARG A 49 18.43 5.83 14.14
N PHE A 50 17.69 6.37 13.18
CA PHE A 50 18.05 6.38 11.76
C PHE A 50 18.89 7.60 11.35
N VAL A 51 19.25 8.51 12.26
CA VAL A 51 20.04 9.73 11.98
C VAL A 51 21.33 9.47 11.18
N GLY A 52 22.03 8.37 11.44
CA GLY A 52 23.28 8.03 10.75
C GLY A 52 23.13 7.20 9.48
N ILE A 53 21.91 6.80 9.10
CA ILE A 53 21.70 5.95 7.92
C ILE A 53 21.67 6.82 6.66
N PRO A 54 22.53 6.57 5.66
CA PRO A 54 22.61 7.38 4.44
C PRO A 54 21.26 7.45 3.71
N ASP A 55 20.53 6.33 3.70
CA ASP A 55 19.24 6.19 3.03
C ASP A 55 18.12 6.99 3.70
N ARG A 56 18.30 7.47 4.93
CA ARG A 56 17.26 8.22 5.66
C ARG A 56 16.78 9.44 4.87
N LYS A 57 17.71 10.25 4.37
CA LYS A 57 17.40 11.47 3.60
C LYS A 57 16.75 11.13 2.26
N TYR A 58 17.17 10.03 1.64
CA TYR A 58 16.58 9.55 0.39
C TYR A 58 15.11 9.17 0.59
N VAL A 59 14.81 8.39 1.63
CA VAL A 59 13.44 7.99 1.98
C VAL A 59 12.60 9.22 2.33
N GLU A 60 13.09 10.13 3.17
CA GLU A 60 12.39 11.40 3.47
C GLU A 60 12.01 12.16 2.19
N ARG A 61 12.94 12.27 1.24
CA ARG A 61 12.71 12.97 -0.04
C ARG A 61 11.62 12.30 -0.87
N ILE A 62 11.61 10.96 -0.95
CA ILE A 62 10.56 10.22 -1.68
C ILE A 62 9.18 10.54 -1.09
N PHE A 63 9.03 10.40 0.23
CA PHE A 63 7.74 10.59 0.89
C PHE A 63 7.25 12.05 0.86
N MET A 64 8.17 13.01 0.68
CA MET A 64 7.83 14.43 0.53
C MET A 64 7.58 14.87 -0.93
N ASP A 65 8.02 14.11 -1.93
CA ASP A 65 7.87 14.45 -3.35
C ASP A 65 6.42 14.23 -3.82
N SER A 66 5.77 15.30 -4.31
CA SER A 66 4.41 15.22 -4.86
C SER A 66 4.34 14.38 -6.14
N ARG A 67 5.41 14.35 -6.94
CA ARG A 67 5.48 13.57 -8.19
C ARG A 67 5.49 12.08 -7.89
N PHE A 68 6.17 11.66 -6.83
CA PHE A 68 6.13 10.27 -6.37
C PHE A 68 4.68 9.84 -6.09
N TRP A 69 3.93 10.64 -5.33
CA TRP A 69 2.52 10.33 -5.03
C TRP A 69 1.62 10.38 -6.26
N ALA A 70 1.87 11.29 -7.20
CA ALA A 70 1.18 11.31 -8.48
C ALA A 70 1.42 10.01 -9.26
N SER A 71 2.66 9.53 -9.34
CA SER A 71 3.01 8.26 -9.97
C SER A 71 2.35 7.07 -9.27
N VAL A 72 2.35 7.01 -7.93
CA VAL A 72 1.66 5.96 -7.17
C VAL A 72 0.16 5.94 -7.50
N ASN A 73 -0.49 7.10 -7.53
CA ASN A 73 -1.90 7.21 -7.90
C ASN A 73 -2.17 6.74 -9.34
N SER A 74 -1.29 7.10 -10.29
CA SER A 74 -1.38 6.62 -11.67
C SER A 74 -1.24 5.11 -11.76
N CYS A 75 -0.29 4.50 -11.05
CA CYS A 75 -0.14 3.05 -10.97
C CYS A 75 -1.40 2.36 -10.41
N LEU A 76 -1.98 2.91 -9.34
CA LEU A 76 -3.21 2.38 -8.74
C LEU A 76 -4.39 2.43 -9.72
N LYS A 77 -4.54 3.53 -10.46
CA LYS A 77 -5.59 3.68 -11.48
C LYS A 77 -5.38 2.74 -12.67
N ALA A 78 -4.15 2.63 -13.17
CA ALA A 78 -3.81 1.77 -14.29
C ALA A 78 -4.00 0.28 -13.97
N ALA A 79 -3.65 -0.13 -12.75
CA ALA A 79 -3.81 -1.52 -12.32
C ALA A 79 -5.25 -1.89 -11.91
N TYR A 80 -6.12 -0.91 -11.62
CA TYR A 80 -7.47 -1.16 -11.10
C TYR A 80 -8.32 -2.10 -11.99
N PRO A 81 -8.41 -1.92 -13.32
CA PRO A 81 -9.17 -2.83 -14.18
C PRO A 81 -8.67 -4.28 -14.10
N LEU A 82 -7.35 -4.48 -14.06
CA LEU A 82 -6.74 -5.81 -13.95
C LEU A 82 -7.07 -6.45 -12.60
N ILE A 83 -6.98 -5.71 -11.50
CA ILE A 83 -7.36 -6.19 -10.16
C ILE A 83 -8.85 -6.56 -10.12
N LYS A 84 -9.71 -5.82 -10.82
CA LYS A 84 -11.15 -6.13 -10.91
C LYS A 84 -11.38 -7.46 -11.63
N VAL A 85 -10.71 -7.70 -12.76
CA VAL A 85 -10.79 -8.97 -13.51
C VAL A 85 -10.24 -10.12 -12.68
N LEU A 86 -9.07 -9.96 -12.06
CA LEU A 86 -8.49 -11.00 -11.19
C LEU A 86 -9.42 -11.36 -10.04
N ARG A 87 -10.06 -10.37 -9.41
CA ARG A 87 -11.06 -10.63 -8.37
C ARG A 87 -12.29 -11.36 -8.92
N MET A 88 -12.74 -11.08 -10.14
CA MET A 88 -13.87 -11.79 -10.73
C MET A 88 -13.51 -13.27 -10.95
N VAL A 89 -12.31 -13.55 -11.47
CA VAL A 89 -11.82 -14.93 -11.66
C VAL A 89 -11.57 -15.64 -10.33
N ASP A 90 -11.01 -14.94 -9.33
CA ASP A 90 -10.82 -15.48 -7.97
C ASP A 90 -12.16 -15.66 -7.22
N SER A 91 -13.17 -14.85 -7.56
CA SER A 91 -14.54 -14.91 -7.01
C SER A 91 -15.48 -15.76 -7.85
N ASP A 92 -14.97 -16.57 -8.78
CA ASP A 92 -15.68 -17.77 -9.19
C ASP A 92 -15.83 -18.64 -7.93
N GLU A 93 -16.87 -18.31 -7.16
CA GLU A 93 -17.68 -19.32 -6.52
C GLU A 93 -17.72 -20.48 -7.51
N LYS A 94 -17.07 -21.59 -7.15
CA LYS A 94 -17.47 -22.90 -7.66
C LYS A 94 -18.98 -22.82 -7.84
N PRO A 95 -19.58 -23.22 -8.98
CA PRO A 95 -21.01 -23.47 -8.94
C PRO A 95 -21.19 -24.33 -7.70
N ALA A 96 -21.97 -23.83 -6.73
CA ALA A 96 -22.36 -24.66 -5.62
C ALA A 96 -22.90 -25.90 -6.32
N MET A 97 -22.23 -27.03 -6.10
CA MET A 97 -22.65 -28.32 -6.62
C MET A 97 -24.02 -28.59 -6.00
N GLY A 98 -25.03 -27.99 -6.59
CA GLY A 98 -26.43 -28.24 -6.39
C GLY A 98 -26.81 -29.04 -7.60
N GLY A 99 -26.78 -30.36 -7.43
CA GLY A 99 -27.57 -31.24 -8.27
C GLY A 99 -29.00 -30.71 -8.29
N LEU A 100 -29.35 -30.01 -9.36
CA LEU A 100 -30.71 -29.90 -9.83
C LEU A 100 -30.78 -30.83 -11.02
N TYR A 101 -31.16 -32.06 -10.69
CA TYR A 101 -31.84 -33.04 -11.52
C TYR A 101 -32.47 -32.43 -12.78
N LEU A 102 -31.90 -32.80 -13.94
CA LEU A 102 -32.64 -33.22 -15.13
C LEU A 102 -31.90 -34.41 -15.75
#